data_AF-A0A914NF55-F1
#
_entry.id   AF-A0A914NF55-F1
#
_cell.length_a   1.000
_cell.length_b   1.000
_cell.length_c   1.000
_cell.angle_alpha   90.00
_cell.angle_beta   90.00
_cell.angle_gamma   90.00
#
_symmetry.space_group_name_H-M   'P 1'
#
loop_
_entity.id
_entity.type
_entity.pdbx_description
1 polymer ?
#
loop_
_entity_poly.entity_id
_entity_poly.type
_entity_poly.pdbx_seq_one_letter_code
_entity_poly.pdbx_strand_id
1 'polypeptide(L)'
;MPRHSAPSNLTSNSPSKFSTIFNKTTQNTNKLKLKEPEDMSQLLISIETLRSTTKLTLQTADAQELSADYLEEWAKQTPNNAIGDVVGWTCELLRVQAENQRTFAKNYENFLEKLRKVADTERNIQGA
;
A
#
# COMPACT_ATOMS: atom_id res chain seq x y z
N MET A 1 37.95 7.38 18.69
CA MET A 1 36.62 6.75 18.84
C MET A 1 36.26 6.12 17.49
N PRO A 2 36.20 4.78 17.36
CA PRO A 2 36.03 4.11 16.08
C PRO A 2 34.60 4.24 15.54
N ARG A 3 34.48 4.46 14.22
CA ARG A 3 33.22 4.45 13.47
C ARG A 3 32.74 3.01 13.32
N HIS A 4 31.58 2.68 13.88
CA HIS A 4 30.90 1.41 13.60
C HIS A 4 30.14 1.54 12.27
N SER A 5 30.66 0.91 11.23
CA SER A 5 29.95 0.72 9.97
C SER A 5 28.86 -0.35 10.15
N ALA A 6 27.65 -0.06 9.65
CA ALA A 6 26.55 -1.02 9.61
C ALA A 6 26.88 -2.22 8.70
N PRO A 7 26.43 -3.44 9.03
CA PRO A 7 26.76 -4.66 8.30
C PRO A 7 26.10 -4.72 6.90
N SER A 8 26.86 -5.26 5.95
CA SER A 8 26.63 -5.28 4.49
C SER A 8 25.55 -6.26 3.99
N ASN A 9 24.43 -6.43 4.69
CA ASN A 9 23.44 -7.49 4.36
C ASN A 9 22.05 -6.99 3.93
N LEU A 10 21.99 -5.91 3.14
CA LEU A 10 20.74 -5.47 2.48
C LEU A 10 20.88 -5.33 0.96
N THR A 11 21.71 -6.14 0.32
CA THR A 11 21.66 -6.35 -1.14
C THR A 11 21.06 -7.72 -1.44
N SER A 12 19.79 -7.91 -1.08
CA SER A 12 19.00 -8.99 -1.67
C SER A 12 18.55 -8.55 -3.06
N ASN A 13 19.43 -8.74 -4.05
CA ASN A 13 19.06 -8.87 -5.46
C ASN A 13 18.30 -10.20 -5.67
N SER A 14 17.20 -10.38 -4.93
CA SER A 14 16.29 -11.50 -5.19
C SER A 14 15.34 -11.07 -6.30
N PRO A 15 15.30 -11.79 -7.44
CA PRO A 15 14.25 -11.58 -8.42
C PRO A 15 12.90 -11.77 -7.72
N SER A 16 12.04 -10.76 -7.84
CA SER A 16 10.73 -10.71 -7.20
C SER A 16 10.00 -12.03 -7.42
N LYS A 17 9.64 -12.74 -6.35
CA LYS A 17 8.84 -13.97 -6.43
C LYS A 17 7.53 -13.78 -7.22
N PHE A 18 7.07 -12.53 -7.37
CA PHE A 18 5.93 -12.17 -8.23
C PHE A 18 6.18 -12.40 -9.72
N SER A 19 7.39 -12.20 -10.26
CA SER A 19 7.65 -12.45 -11.69
C SER A 19 7.61 -13.95 -12.03
N THR A 20 8.01 -14.79 -11.07
CA THR A 20 7.97 -16.25 -11.23
C THR A 20 6.54 -16.79 -11.24
N ILE A 21 5.60 -16.15 -10.52
CA ILE A 21 4.18 -16.54 -10.54
C ILE A 21 3.58 -16.26 -11.91
N PHE A 22 3.84 -15.09 -12.50
CA PHE A 22 3.29 -14.73 -13.82
C PHE A 22 3.82 -15.61 -14.96
N ASN A 23 5.08 -16.06 -14.90
CA ASN A 23 5.66 -16.89 -15.97
C ASN A 23 5.34 -18.40 -15.83
N LYS A 24 4.89 -18.89 -14.66
CA LYS A 24 4.56 -20.31 -14.47
C LYS A 24 3.13 -20.69 -14.88
N THR A 25 2.26 -19.72 -15.11
CA THR A 25 0.83 -19.97 -15.37
C THR A 25 0.55 -20.39 -16.82
N THR A 26 1.54 -20.35 -17.73
CA THR A 26 1.32 -20.62 -19.16
C THR A 26 1.25 -22.11 -19.54
N GLN A 27 1.38 -23.06 -18.61
CA GLN A 27 1.50 -24.50 -18.97
C GLN A 27 0.55 -25.50 -18.29
N ASN A 28 -0.53 -25.07 -17.62
CA ASN A 28 -1.51 -26.03 -17.08
C ASN A 28 -2.95 -25.65 -17.42
N THR A 29 -3.31 -25.79 -18.70
CA THR A 29 -4.71 -25.80 -19.16
C THR A 29 -5.35 -27.15 -18.89
N ASN A 30 -5.42 -27.57 -17.62
CA ASN A 30 -6.38 -28.59 -17.23
C ASN A 30 -7.70 -27.88 -16.98
N LYS A 31 -8.72 -28.23 -17.78
CA LYS A 31 -10.09 -27.72 -17.74
C LYS A 31 -10.64 -27.73 -16.31
N LEU A 32 -10.40 -26.66 -15.55
CA LEU A 32 -11.31 -26.29 -14.47
C LEU A 32 -12.56 -25.77 -15.16
N LYS A 33 -13.64 -26.54 -15.09
CA LYS A 33 -14.98 -25.98 -15.23
C LYS A 33 -15.13 -24.97 -14.09
N LEU A 34 -14.75 -23.73 -14.35
CA LEU A 34 -14.96 -22.60 -13.46
C LEU A 34 -16.48 -22.42 -13.32
N LYS A 35 -16.95 -22.06 -12.13
CA LYS A 35 -18.35 -21.68 -11.92
C LYS A 35 -18.48 -20.23 -12.40
N GLU A 36 -18.47 -20.07 -13.73
CA GLU A 36 -18.01 -18.90 -14.51
C GLU A 36 -18.53 -17.48 -14.16
N PRO A 37 -19.77 -17.23 -13.67
CA PRO A 37 -20.19 -15.86 -13.38
C PRO A 37 -19.96 -15.42 -11.91
N GLU A 38 -19.92 -16.36 -10.98
CA GLU A 38 -19.90 -16.07 -9.53
C GLU A 38 -18.50 -15.65 -9.05
N ASP A 39 -17.45 -16.31 -9.56
CA ASP A 39 -16.06 -16.06 -9.17
C ASP A 39 -15.54 -14.69 -9.64
N MET A 40 -15.98 -14.23 -10.82
CA MET A 40 -15.56 -12.92 -11.33
C MET A 40 -16.27 -11.75 -10.65
N SER A 41 -17.50 -11.98 -10.19
CA SER A 41 -18.22 -11.00 -9.37
C SER A 41 -17.46 -10.72 -8.07
N GLN A 42 -16.91 -11.75 -7.43
CA GLN A 42 -16.17 -11.63 -6.17
C GLN A 42 -14.85 -10.87 -6.35
N LEU A 43 -14.12 -11.10 -7.45
CA LEU A 43 -12.89 -10.34 -7.72
C LEU A 43 -13.19 -8.86 -7.94
N LEU A 44 -14.23 -8.54 -8.72
CA LEU A 44 -14.61 -7.14 -8.98
C LEU A 44 -15.10 -6.42 -7.72
N ILE A 45 -15.91 -7.09 -6.89
CA ILE A 45 -16.33 -6.58 -5.58
C ILE A 45 -15.11 -6.32 -4.69
N SER A 46 -14.16 -7.26 -4.66
CA SER A 46 -12.92 -7.12 -3.89
C SER A 46 -12.10 -5.93 -4.38
N ILE A 47 -11.92 -5.77 -5.70
CA ILE A 47 -11.19 -4.62 -6.27
C ILE A 47 -11.82 -3.30 -5.84
N GLU A 48 -13.15 -3.18 -5.89
CA GLU A 48 -13.82 -1.91 -5.55
C GLU A 48 -13.81 -1.63 -4.04
N THR A 49 -13.96 -2.67 -3.22
CA THR A 49 -13.82 -2.55 -1.76
C THR A 49 -12.42 -2.07 -1.40
N LEU A 50 -11.40 -2.66 -2.00
CA LEU A 50 -10.01 -2.30 -1.77
C LEU A 50 -9.69 -0.88 -2.26
N ARG A 51 -10.25 -0.45 -3.40
CA ARG A 51 -10.13 0.94 -3.87
C ARG A 51 -10.74 1.93 -2.89
N SER A 52 -11.91 1.60 -2.33
CA SER A 52 -12.53 2.40 -1.28
C SER A 52 -11.64 2.51 -0.03
N THR A 53 -11.00 1.41 0.37
CA THR A 53 -10.01 1.41 1.46
C THR A 53 -8.79 2.27 1.14
N THR A 54 -8.29 2.25 -0.10
CA THR A 54 -7.19 3.12 -0.54
C THR A 54 -7.56 4.60 -0.37
N LYS A 55 -8.78 4.98 -0.74
CA LYS A 55 -9.27 6.36 -0.57
C LYS A 55 -9.32 6.77 0.91
N LEU A 56 -9.85 5.91 1.78
CA LEU A 56 -9.88 6.16 3.23
C LEU A 56 -8.47 6.27 3.82
N THR A 57 -7.53 5.48 3.31
CA THR A 57 -6.12 5.52 3.72
C THR A 57 -5.49 6.87 3.39
N LEU A 58 -5.75 7.41 2.20
CA LEU A 58 -5.28 8.75 1.81
C LEU A 58 -5.90 9.85 2.70
N GLN A 59 -7.21 9.77 2.96
CA GLN A 59 -7.88 10.72 3.86
C GLN A 59 -7.32 10.66 5.29
N THR A 60 -6.94 9.47 5.76
CA THR A 60 -6.29 9.30 7.06
C THR A 60 -4.92 9.97 7.07
N ALA A 61 -4.13 9.81 6.01
CA ALA A 61 -2.82 10.44 5.88
C ALA A 61 -2.94 11.97 5.92
N ASP A 62 -3.90 12.54 5.18
CA ASP A 62 -4.14 13.98 5.16
C ASP A 62 -4.57 14.51 6.53
N ALA A 63 -5.42 13.78 7.25
CA ALA A 63 -5.83 14.14 8.60
C ALA A 63 -4.67 14.06 9.61
N GLN A 64 -3.76 13.09 9.46
CA GLN A 64 -2.57 12.97 10.31
C GLN A 64 -1.62 14.15 10.12
N GLU A 65 -1.39 14.58 8.87
CA GLU A 65 -0.54 15.73 8.56
C GLU A 65 -1.15 17.03 9.09
N LEU A 66 -2.45 17.26 8.83
CA LEU A 66 -3.16 18.42 9.36
C LEU A 66 -3.14 18.47 10.90
N SER A 67 -3.29 17.32 11.55
CA SER A 67 -3.22 17.24 13.02
C SER A 67 -1.83 17.57 13.54
N ALA A 68 -0.78 17.14 12.84
CA ALA A 68 0.60 17.49 13.18
C ALA A 68 0.82 19.01 13.12
N ASP A 69 0.29 19.67 12.08
CA ASP A 69 0.41 21.12 11.93
C ASP A 69 -0.29 21.89 13.06
N TYR A 70 -1.49 21.47 13.46
CA TYR A 70 -2.19 22.06 14.61
C TYR A 70 -1.44 21.84 15.93
N LEU A 71 -0.88 20.64 16.14
CA LEU A 71 -0.11 20.32 17.35
C LEU A 71 1.17 21.15 17.44
N GLU A 72 1.90 21.32 16.35
CA GLU A 72 3.10 22.17 16.32
C GLU A 72 2.77 23.63 16.61
N GLU A 73 1.68 24.16 16.04
CA GLU A 73 1.27 25.53 16.31
C GLU A 73 0.86 25.73 17.77
N TRP A 74 0.14 24.76 18.35
CA TRP A 74 -0.17 24.78 19.77
C TRP A 74 1.07 24.69 20.66
N ALA A 75 2.04 23.85 20.31
CA ALA A 75 3.27 23.69 21.08
C ALA A 75 4.11 24.98 21.14
N LYS A 76 4.12 25.81 20.09
CA LYS A 76 4.79 27.12 20.09
C LYS A 76 4.26 28.08 21.15
N GLN A 77 3.00 27.90 21.58
CA GLN A 77 2.35 28.73 22.59
C GLN A 77 2.65 28.24 24.02
N THR A 78 3.33 27.10 24.16
CA THR A 78 3.58 26.45 25.44
C THR A 78 4.96 26.85 25.99
N PRO A 79 5.06 27.35 27.23
CA PRO A 79 6.33 27.77 27.83
C PRO A 79 7.22 26.60 28.29
N ASN A 80 6.73 25.36 28.18
CA ASN A 80 7.41 24.16 28.66
C ASN A 80 8.10 23.43 27.49
N ASN A 81 9.42 23.50 27.44
CA ASN A 81 10.23 22.86 26.39
C ASN A 81 10.02 21.34 26.31
N ALA A 82 9.78 20.66 27.44
CA ALA A 82 9.54 19.22 27.44
C ALA A 82 8.23 18.84 26.71
N ILE A 83 7.22 19.73 26.73
CA ILE A 83 5.99 19.54 25.93
C ILE A 83 6.33 19.71 24.44
N GLY A 84 7.16 20.69 24.10
CA GLY A 84 7.64 20.90 22.73
C GLY A 84 8.34 19.66 22.17
N ASP A 85 9.23 19.03 22.94
CA ASP A 85 9.94 17.81 22.53
C ASP A 85 8.98 16.63 22.26
N VAL A 86 8.04 16.39 23.18
CA VAL A 86 7.04 15.32 23.04
C VAL A 86 6.13 15.56 21.84
N VAL A 87 5.70 16.81 21.62
CA VAL A 87 4.90 17.17 20.44
C VAL A 87 5.72 16.98 19.18
N GLY A 88 6.98 17.40 19.16
CA GLY A 88 7.88 17.21 18.02
C GLY A 88 7.99 15.75 17.58
N TRP A 89 8.24 14.83 18.52
CA TRP A 89 8.27 13.39 18.22
C TRP A 89 6.92 12.85 17.75
N THR A 90 5.82 13.34 18.31
CA THR A 90 4.47 12.93 17.91
C THR A 90 4.17 13.37 16.47
N CYS A 91 4.51 14.61 16.11
CA CYS A 91 4.32 15.16 14.77
C CYS A 91 5.20 14.44 13.74
N GLU A 92 6.45 14.11 14.08
CA GLU A 92 7.31 13.30 13.22
C GLU A 92 6.70 11.92 12.95
N LEU A 93 6.19 11.24 13.99
CA LEU A 93 5.52 9.95 13.84
C LEU A 93 4.28 10.04 12.93
N LEU A 94 3.44 11.06 13.11
CA LEU A 94 2.26 11.28 12.28
C LEU A 94 2.64 11.48 10.81
N ARG A 95 3.65 12.30 10.53
CA ARG A 95 4.09 12.58 9.15
C ARG A 95 4.71 11.36 8.48
N VAL A 96 5.54 10.60 9.18
CA VAL A 96 6.10 9.34 8.68
C VAL A 96 4.98 8.34 8.36
N GLN A 97 3.97 8.24 9.23
CA GLN A 97 2.84 7.35 8.99
C GLN A 97 2.00 7.80 7.79
N ALA A 98 1.75 9.10 7.62
CA ALA A 98 1.03 9.64 6.48
C ALA A 98 1.78 9.36 5.16
N GLU A 99 3.09 9.57 5.12
CA GLU A 99 3.95 9.26 3.97
C GLU A 99 3.88 7.76 3.60
N ASN A 100 3.94 6.89 4.60
CA ASN A 100 3.84 5.44 4.42
C ASN A 100 2.46 5.05 3.87
N GLN A 101 1.38 5.65 4.38
CA GLN A 101 0.02 5.43 3.91
C GLN A 101 -0.15 5.87 2.45
N ARG A 102 0.39 7.03 2.06
CA ARG A 102 0.37 7.52 0.67
C ARG A 102 1.16 6.61 -0.27
N THR A 103 2.35 6.20 0.16
CA THR A 103 3.20 5.28 -0.61
C THR A 103 2.50 3.92 -0.80
N PHE A 104 1.92 3.39 0.27
CA PHE A 104 1.12 2.17 0.21
C PHE A 104 -0.05 2.32 -0.76
N ALA A 105 -0.85 3.38 -0.62
CA ALA A 105 -2.01 3.65 -1.47
C ALA A 105 -1.65 3.70 -2.97
N LYS A 106 -0.56 4.40 -3.31
CA LYS A 106 -0.05 4.48 -4.69
C LYS A 106 0.36 3.11 -5.24
N ASN A 107 1.11 2.34 -4.46
CA ASN A 107 1.54 1.00 -4.87
C ASN A 107 0.36 0.04 -4.99
N TYR A 108 -0.63 0.21 -4.14
CA TYR A 108 -1.80 -0.64 -4.09
C TYR A 108 -2.75 -0.39 -5.26
N GLU A 109 -2.98 0.86 -5.67
CA GLU A 109 -3.79 1.16 -6.86
C GLU A 109 -3.20 0.51 -8.12
N ASN A 110 -1.86 0.57 -8.30
CA ASN A 110 -1.18 -0.12 -9.40
C ASN A 110 -1.42 -1.64 -9.40
N PHE A 111 -1.58 -2.25 -8.22
CA PHE A 111 -1.89 -3.67 -8.10
C PHE A 111 -3.37 -3.95 -8.44
N LEU A 112 -4.29 -3.09 -7.99
CA LEU A 112 -5.71 -3.20 -8.33
C LEU A 112 -5.96 -3.08 -9.83
N GLU A 113 -5.23 -2.20 -10.53
CA GLU A 113 -5.28 -2.11 -11.99
C GLU A 113 -4.84 -3.42 -12.67
N LYS A 114 -3.80 -4.08 -12.15
CA LYS A 114 -3.34 -5.38 -12.67
C LYS A 114 -4.39 -6.47 -12.46
N LEU A 115 -5.01 -6.52 -11.28
CA LEU A 115 -6.10 -7.48 -11.02
C LEU A 115 -7.30 -7.25 -11.93
N ARG A 116 -7.62 -5.98 -12.23
CA ARG A 116 -8.69 -5.65 -13.18
C ARG A 116 -8.38 -6.16 -14.59
N LYS A 117 -7.14 -6.00 -15.06
CA LYS A 117 -6.69 -6.54 -16.36
C LYS A 117 -6.80 -8.07 -16.43
N VAL A 118 -6.53 -8.77 -15.32
CA VAL A 118 -6.75 -10.22 -15.23
C VAL A 118 -8.24 -10.53 -15.39
N ALA A 119 -9.11 -9.83 -14.67
CA ALA A 119 -10.57 -10.01 -14.79
C ALA A 119 -11.07 -9.79 -16.23
N ASP A 120 -10.58 -8.73 -16.89
CA ASP A 120 -10.94 -8.40 -18.27
C ASP A 120 -10.45 -9.47 -19.26
N THR A 121 -9.24 -10.01 -19.05
CA THR A 121 -8.66 -11.06 -19.89
C THR A 121 -9.45 -12.36 -19.77
N GLU A 122 -9.76 -12.80 -18.54
CA GLU A 122 -10.56 -14.01 -18.29
C GLU A 122 -11.96 -13.89 -18.91
N ARG A 123 -12.60 -12.71 -18.80
CA ARG A 123 -13.89 -12.46 -19.46
C ARG A 123 -13.81 -12.60 -20.99
N ASN A 124 -12.75 -12.09 -21.61
CA ASN A 124 -12.59 -12.16 -23.07
C ASN A 124 -12.35 -13.59 -23.55
N ILE A 125 -11.70 -14.45 -22.75
CA ILE A 125 -11.51 -15.87 -23.07
C ILE A 125 -12.85 -16.62 -22.98
N GLN A 126 -13.69 -16.30 -22.00
CA GLN A 126 -14.99 -16.94 -21.80
C GLN A 126 -16.06 -16.47 -22.80
N GLY A 127 -15.93 -15.25 -23.32
CA GLY A 127 -16.85 -14.68 -24.31
C GLY A 127 -16.52 -15.01 -25.78
N ALA A 128 -15.41 -15.73 -26.04
CA ALA A 128 -14.93 -16.13 -27.37
C ALA A 128 -15.17 -17.63 -27.61
#